data_AF-A0A7M5V7B8-F1
#
_entry.id   AF-A0A7M5V7B8-F1
#
_cell.length_a   1.000
_cell.length_b   1.000
_cell.length_c   1.000
_cell.angle_alpha   90.00
_cell.angle_beta   90.00
_cell.angle_gamma   90.00
#
_symmetry.space_group_name_H-M   'P 1'
#
loop_
_entity.id
_entity.type
_entity.pdbx_description
1 polymer ?
#
loop_
_entity_poly.entity_id
_entity_poly.type
_entity_poly.pdbx_seq_one_letter_code
_entity_poly.pdbx_strand_id
1 'polypeptide(L)'
;MVALAVLFIVLLPSIMAHSWMSCPPSFNPSIGRGGIIGAVCEAEWGTTPVTEVEAGDRLKVGWVSNNHGGGYARISLVPWGQRKSAQAYKDNVMKFACYGHDERPGKFQYGDCKHPCNGRPGCEYQADPEDVERFDTTIGIPTNLADGYYSLQVSMLVGNGGVYNSCGKIKVTGGNPSYNCWSSNRPVTNKCLRSGGPARSVIESGTKRGDFCYGLDGSIGTVDDNISDVPINVECDPRVACSQSTNTALCYRDFPSMAKIMTASRNPRQPNCRSYNTLPVISK
;
A
#
# COMPACT_ATOMS: atom_id res chain seq x y z
N MET A 1 24.36 -30.98 -46.67
CA MET A 1 24.70 -30.23 -45.44
C MET A 1 23.53 -29.33 -45.12
N VAL A 2 22.74 -29.68 -44.11
CA VAL A 2 21.56 -28.90 -43.67
C VAL A 2 21.89 -28.32 -42.30
N ALA A 3 22.07 -27.01 -42.22
CA ALA A 3 22.28 -26.30 -40.97
C ALA A 3 20.91 -26.12 -40.29
N LEU A 4 20.70 -26.86 -39.18
CA LEU A 4 19.55 -26.68 -38.31
C LEU A 4 19.83 -25.47 -37.40
N ALA A 5 19.27 -24.31 -37.74
CA ALA A 5 19.23 -23.16 -36.85
C ALA A 5 18.10 -23.38 -35.84
N VAL A 6 18.45 -23.84 -34.63
CA VAL A 6 17.53 -23.90 -33.49
C VAL A 6 17.30 -22.46 -33.02
N LEU A 7 16.20 -21.87 -33.47
CA LEU A 7 15.69 -20.61 -32.97
C LEU A 7 15.15 -20.85 -31.55
N PHE A 8 15.99 -20.67 -30.54
CA PHE A 8 15.53 -20.51 -29.15
C PHE A 8 14.78 -19.18 -29.07
N ILE A 9 13.48 -19.21 -29.37
CA ILE A 9 12.55 -18.18 -28.91
C ILE A 9 12.51 -18.34 -27.39
N VAL A 10 13.40 -17.61 -26.71
CA VAL A 10 13.21 -17.32 -25.29
C VAL A 10 11.93 -16.50 -25.23
N LEU A 11 10.81 -17.18 -25.01
CA LEU A 11 9.59 -16.58 -24.48
C LEU A 11 9.99 -16.00 -23.12
N LEU A 12 10.58 -14.81 -23.12
CA LEU A 12 10.65 -13.98 -21.94
C LEU A 12 9.19 -13.84 -21.51
N PRO A 13 8.79 -14.36 -20.33
CA PRO A 13 7.50 -14.00 -19.82
C PRO A 13 7.51 -12.48 -19.76
N SER A 14 6.62 -11.85 -20.52
CA SER A 14 6.28 -10.44 -20.34
C SER A 14 5.74 -10.35 -18.93
N ILE A 15 6.63 -10.18 -17.95
CA ILE A 15 6.27 -9.99 -16.56
C ILE A 15 5.48 -8.69 -16.58
N MET A 16 4.17 -8.83 -16.48
CA MET A 16 3.24 -7.72 -16.37
C MET A 16 3.48 -7.08 -15.00
N ALA A 17 4.59 -6.36 -14.86
CA ALA A 17 4.99 -5.73 -13.63
C ALA A 17 4.09 -4.51 -13.38
N HIS A 18 3.04 -4.73 -12.58
CA HIS A 18 2.11 -3.68 -12.18
C HIS A 18 1.95 -3.75 -10.68
N SER A 19 2.08 -2.63 -9.97
CA SER A 19 1.87 -2.63 -8.51
C SER A 19 0.41 -2.44 -8.16
N TRP A 20 0.03 -2.93 -6.98
CA TRP A 20 -1.31 -2.81 -6.40
C TRP A 20 -1.23 -2.83 -4.87
N MET A 21 -2.30 -2.38 -4.22
CA MET A 21 -2.44 -2.47 -2.77
C MET A 21 -2.70 -3.92 -2.34
N SER A 22 -1.81 -4.47 -1.52
CA SER A 22 -1.94 -5.80 -0.94
C SER A 22 -2.52 -5.76 0.47
N CYS A 23 -2.29 -4.65 1.18
CA CYS A 23 -2.75 -4.40 2.54
C CYS A 23 -3.42 -3.02 2.61
N PRO A 24 -4.69 -2.90 3.03
CA PRO A 24 -5.70 -3.96 3.07
C PRO A 24 -5.90 -4.63 1.69
N PRO A 25 -6.59 -5.79 1.61
CA PRO A 25 -6.88 -6.43 0.33
C PRO A 25 -7.62 -5.47 -0.61
N SER A 26 -7.16 -5.40 -1.86
CA SER A 26 -7.80 -4.55 -2.86
C SER A 26 -9.06 -5.17 -3.47
N PHE A 27 -9.77 -4.40 -4.29
CA PHE A 27 -11.03 -4.77 -4.96
C PHE A 27 -10.94 -6.04 -5.80
N ASN A 28 -9.77 -6.30 -6.37
CA ASN A 28 -9.45 -7.52 -7.06
C ASN A 28 -8.17 -8.02 -6.42
N PRO A 29 -8.14 -9.07 -5.58
CA PRO A 29 -6.91 -9.52 -4.92
C PRO A 29 -6.06 -10.48 -5.77
N SER A 30 -6.39 -10.69 -7.05
CA SER A 30 -5.67 -11.65 -7.90
C SER A 30 -4.21 -11.28 -8.13
N ILE A 31 -3.32 -12.26 -8.02
CA ILE A 31 -1.88 -12.11 -8.27
C ILE A 31 -1.53 -11.86 -9.73
N GLY A 32 -2.43 -12.24 -10.66
CA GLY A 32 -2.26 -12.02 -12.10
C GLY A 32 -2.96 -10.78 -12.60
N ARG A 33 -3.46 -9.91 -11.70
CA ARG A 33 -4.09 -8.67 -12.13
C ARG A 33 -3.03 -7.70 -12.60
N GLY A 34 -3.10 -7.35 -13.89
CA GLY A 34 -2.42 -6.15 -14.37
C GLY A 34 -3.07 -4.94 -13.71
N GLY A 35 -2.27 -4.08 -13.08
CA GLY A 35 -2.71 -2.80 -12.55
C GLY A 35 -3.27 -1.95 -13.70
N ILE A 36 -4.54 -1.57 -13.59
CA ILE A 36 -5.20 -0.84 -14.67
C ILE A 36 -4.64 0.58 -14.69
N ILE A 37 -3.95 0.92 -15.78
CA ILE A 37 -3.42 2.27 -15.99
C ILE A 37 -4.59 3.20 -16.31
N GLY A 38 -4.69 4.31 -15.58
CA GLY A 38 -5.63 5.40 -15.86
C GLY A 38 -7.07 5.23 -15.32
N ALA A 39 -7.45 4.07 -14.79
CA ALA A 39 -8.71 3.94 -14.06
C ALA A 39 -8.60 4.48 -12.62
N VAL A 40 -9.70 4.95 -12.03
CA VAL A 40 -9.73 5.44 -10.64
C VAL A 40 -9.46 4.30 -9.64
N CYS A 41 -10.02 3.14 -9.89
CA CYS A 41 -9.77 1.91 -9.16
C CYS A 41 -9.74 0.76 -10.17
N GLU A 42 -9.10 -0.35 -9.82
CA GLU A 42 -9.24 -1.60 -10.54
C GLU A 42 -10.69 -2.10 -10.52
N ALA A 43 -11.06 -2.92 -11.50
CA ALA A 43 -12.38 -3.53 -11.55
C ALA A 43 -12.64 -4.40 -10.31
N GLU A 44 -13.83 -4.26 -9.73
CA GLU A 44 -14.31 -5.12 -8.65
C GLU A 44 -14.46 -6.56 -9.20
N TRP A 45 -13.80 -7.55 -8.59
CA TRP A 45 -13.89 -8.95 -9.04
C TRP A 45 -14.57 -9.83 -7.99
N GLY A 46 -15.79 -10.28 -8.31
CA GLY A 46 -16.61 -11.05 -7.37
C GLY A 46 -17.04 -10.21 -6.15
N THR A 47 -17.07 -10.80 -4.96
CA THR A 47 -17.31 -10.06 -3.73
C THR A 47 -16.04 -9.33 -3.30
N THR A 48 -16.06 -8.00 -3.37
CA THR A 48 -14.97 -7.14 -2.89
C THR A 48 -14.65 -7.44 -1.41
N PRO A 49 -13.42 -7.81 -1.06
CA PRO A 49 -13.01 -7.98 0.32
C PRO A 49 -13.23 -6.70 1.13
N VAL A 50 -13.69 -6.84 2.37
CA VAL A 50 -13.89 -5.73 3.32
C VAL A 50 -12.91 -5.88 4.48
N THR A 51 -12.20 -4.81 4.81
CA THR A 51 -11.46 -4.70 6.08
C THR A 51 -12.30 -3.89 7.06
N GLU A 52 -12.66 -4.50 8.19
CA GLU A 52 -13.35 -3.78 9.27
C GLU A 52 -12.34 -3.00 10.10
N VAL A 53 -12.66 -1.75 10.42
CA VAL A 53 -11.85 -0.84 11.21
C VAL A 53 -12.75 0.02 12.10
N GLU A 54 -12.23 0.44 13.23
CA GLU A 54 -12.83 1.47 14.08
C GLU A 54 -12.20 2.84 13.75
N ALA A 55 -12.98 3.90 13.94
CA ALA A 55 -12.48 5.26 13.87
C ALA A 55 -11.40 5.47 14.96
N GLY A 56 -10.23 6.01 14.58
CA GLY A 56 -9.05 6.10 15.45
C GLY A 56 -8.10 4.90 15.38
N ASP A 57 -8.50 3.79 14.73
CA ASP A 57 -7.59 2.67 14.49
C ASP A 57 -6.39 3.08 13.66
N ARG A 58 -5.32 2.31 13.80
CA ARG A 58 -4.18 2.38 12.89
C ARG A 58 -4.24 1.25 11.87
N LEU A 59 -4.02 1.57 10.60
CA LEU A 59 -4.06 0.63 9.49
C LEU A 59 -2.73 0.63 8.74
N LYS A 60 -2.13 -0.54 8.57
CA LYS A 60 -1.00 -0.77 7.66
C LYS A 60 -1.52 -0.78 6.21
N VAL A 61 -0.93 0.07 5.38
CA VAL A 61 -1.21 0.18 3.95
C VAL A 61 0.04 -0.22 3.18
N GLY A 62 -0.04 -1.28 2.39
CA GLY A 62 1.12 -1.83 1.71
C GLY A 62 0.81 -2.29 0.30
N TRP A 63 1.86 -2.35 -0.51
CA TRP A 63 1.79 -2.64 -1.93
C TRP A 63 2.92 -3.55 -2.36
N VAL A 64 2.66 -4.31 -3.43
CA VAL A 64 3.64 -5.26 -3.96
C VAL A 64 4.74 -4.52 -4.72
N SER A 65 6.00 -4.89 -4.52
CA SER A 65 7.10 -4.23 -5.23
C SER A 65 7.15 -4.56 -6.71
N ASN A 66 6.84 -5.81 -7.10
CA ASN A 66 6.90 -6.34 -8.46
C ASN A 66 8.19 -6.01 -9.22
N ASN A 67 9.30 -6.08 -8.49
CA ASN A 67 10.66 -5.78 -8.95
C ASN A 67 10.93 -4.31 -9.28
N HIS A 68 10.05 -3.41 -8.85
CA HIS A 68 10.24 -1.98 -8.92
C HIS A 68 10.45 -1.40 -7.54
N GLY A 69 11.36 -0.43 -7.46
CA GLY A 69 11.60 0.34 -6.25
C GLY A 69 11.68 1.82 -6.57
N GLY A 70 11.48 2.65 -5.56
CA GLY A 70 11.43 4.08 -5.70
C GLY A 70 10.11 4.58 -6.31
N GLY A 71 9.71 5.75 -5.84
CA GLY A 71 8.61 6.52 -6.39
C GLY A 71 7.77 7.12 -5.29
N TYR A 72 6.50 7.34 -5.59
CA TYR A 72 5.58 8.04 -4.69
C TYR A 72 4.22 7.36 -4.67
N ALA A 73 3.61 7.31 -3.50
CA ALA A 73 2.25 6.85 -3.30
C ALA A 73 1.40 7.98 -2.71
N ARG A 74 0.24 8.26 -3.29
CA ARG A 74 -0.80 9.09 -2.68
C ARG A 74 -1.85 8.18 -2.09
N ILE A 75 -2.18 8.40 -0.82
CA ILE A 75 -3.21 7.67 -0.09
C ILE A 75 -4.41 8.59 0.12
N SER A 76 -5.56 8.15 -0.35
CA SER A 76 -6.82 8.91 -0.30
C SER A 76 -7.95 8.03 0.21
N LEU A 77 -8.92 8.62 0.89
CA LEU A 77 -10.08 7.91 1.44
C LEU A 77 -11.37 8.64 1.08
N VAL A 78 -12.34 7.92 0.54
CA VAL A 78 -13.65 8.50 0.17
C VAL A 78 -14.80 7.59 0.59
N PRO A 79 -16.00 8.14 0.84
CA PRO A 79 -17.21 7.32 1.02
C PRO A 79 -17.41 6.38 -0.17
N TRP A 80 -17.92 5.16 0.07
CA TRP A 80 -18.08 4.13 -0.97
C TRP A 80 -18.85 4.60 -2.22
N GLY A 81 -19.85 5.47 -2.02
CA GLY A 81 -20.63 6.07 -3.11
C GLY A 81 -19.79 6.93 -4.07
N GLN A 82 -18.64 7.43 -3.63
CA GLN A 82 -17.75 8.31 -4.40
C GLN A 82 -16.54 7.57 -5.01
N ARG A 83 -16.42 6.25 -4.81
CA ARG A 83 -15.24 5.46 -5.21
C ARG A 83 -14.87 5.48 -6.70
N LYS A 84 -15.78 5.94 -7.56
CA LYS A 84 -15.56 6.09 -9.02
C LYS A 84 -15.14 7.51 -9.42
N SER A 85 -15.11 8.47 -8.48
CA SER A 85 -14.76 9.87 -8.76
C SER A 85 -13.27 10.10 -8.53
N ALA A 86 -12.52 10.35 -9.60
CA ALA A 86 -11.11 10.74 -9.51
C ALA A 86 -10.93 12.00 -8.65
N GLN A 87 -11.84 12.98 -8.82
CA GLN A 87 -11.78 14.25 -8.11
C GLN A 87 -12.02 14.07 -6.61
N ALA A 88 -12.95 13.20 -6.20
CA ALA A 88 -13.20 12.92 -4.79
C ALA A 88 -11.93 12.42 -4.08
N TYR A 89 -11.14 11.54 -4.70
CA TYR A 89 -9.87 11.11 -4.11
C TYR A 89 -8.81 12.21 -4.09
N LYS A 90 -8.79 13.11 -5.09
CA LYS A 90 -7.88 14.26 -5.09
C LYS A 90 -8.22 15.25 -3.99
N ASP A 91 -9.50 15.40 -3.67
CA ASP A 91 -9.98 16.31 -2.62
C ASP A 91 -9.89 15.71 -1.20
N ASN A 92 -9.70 14.38 -1.09
CA ASN A 92 -9.66 13.67 0.19
C ASN A 92 -8.35 12.88 0.38
N VAL A 93 -7.20 13.55 0.23
CA VAL A 93 -5.89 12.94 0.48
C VAL A 93 -5.61 12.88 1.98
N MET A 94 -5.16 11.73 2.45
CA MET A 94 -4.70 11.52 3.82
C MET A 94 -3.20 11.82 3.94
N LYS A 95 -2.39 11.23 3.04
CA LYS A 95 -0.92 11.22 3.12
C LYS A 95 -0.30 10.95 1.76
N PHE A 96 0.93 11.43 1.56
CA PHE A 96 1.85 10.92 0.56
C PHE A 96 2.98 10.13 1.22
N ALA A 97 3.24 8.93 0.69
CA ALA A 97 4.29 8.03 1.14
C ALA A 97 5.30 7.78 -0.01
N CYS A 98 6.43 7.18 0.34
CA CYS A 98 7.42 6.76 -0.65
C CYS A 98 7.07 5.37 -1.16
N TYR A 99 7.18 5.16 -2.47
CA TYR A 99 7.06 3.82 -3.02
C TYR A 99 8.42 3.15 -2.84
N GLY A 100 8.57 2.33 -1.80
CA GLY A 100 9.85 1.99 -1.17
C GLY A 100 11.03 1.51 -2.03
N HIS A 101 12.19 1.38 -1.37
CA HIS A 101 13.49 1.02 -1.94
C HIS A 101 14.00 -0.31 -1.39
N ASP A 102 14.99 -0.91 -2.06
CA ASP A 102 15.68 -2.11 -1.58
C ASP A 102 17.05 -1.77 -0.99
N GLU A 103 17.07 -1.38 0.28
CA GLU A 103 18.26 -0.90 1.01
C GLU A 103 19.21 -2.04 1.42
N ARG A 104 18.91 -3.29 1.06
CA ARG A 104 19.72 -4.43 1.48
C ARG A 104 21.08 -4.41 0.75
N PRO A 105 22.20 -4.69 1.44
CA PRO A 105 23.53 -4.70 0.83
C PRO A 105 23.61 -5.59 -0.43
N GLY A 106 24.17 -5.05 -1.51
CA GLY A 106 24.33 -5.78 -2.79
C GLY A 106 23.03 -5.98 -3.57
N LYS A 107 21.93 -5.32 -3.18
CA LYS A 107 20.67 -5.25 -3.93
C LYS A 107 20.43 -3.83 -4.42
N PHE A 108 19.69 -3.69 -5.52
CA PHE A 108 19.54 -2.48 -6.31
C PHE A 108 18.99 -1.30 -5.48
N GLN A 109 19.75 -0.22 -5.40
CA GLN A 109 19.46 0.91 -4.51
C GLN A 109 18.43 1.90 -5.11
N TYR A 110 18.18 1.86 -6.43
CA TYR A 110 17.35 2.84 -7.15
C TYR A 110 16.55 2.22 -8.30
N GLY A 111 15.24 2.48 -8.36
CA GLY A 111 14.38 2.23 -9.53
C GLY A 111 13.94 0.77 -9.71
N ASP A 112 14.88 -0.15 -9.54
CA ASP A 112 14.67 -1.59 -9.67
C ASP A 112 14.94 -2.27 -8.33
N CYS A 113 14.27 -3.39 -8.07
CA CYS A 113 14.56 -4.24 -6.93
C CYS A 113 14.25 -5.70 -7.25
N LYS A 114 14.76 -6.67 -6.47
CA LYS A 114 14.41 -8.08 -6.68
C LYS A 114 13.30 -8.45 -5.71
N HIS A 115 12.12 -8.73 -6.24
CA HIS A 115 10.95 -9.05 -5.42
C HIS A 115 11.13 -10.38 -4.64
N PRO A 116 10.65 -10.46 -3.39
CA PRO A 116 10.13 -9.35 -2.61
C PRO A 116 11.29 -8.46 -2.21
N CYS A 117 11.05 -7.17 -2.37
CA CYS A 117 12.03 -6.16 -2.02
C CYS A 117 12.02 -5.98 -0.50
N ASN A 118 12.70 -4.96 0.00
CA ASN A 118 12.87 -4.70 1.43
C ASN A 118 11.56 -4.29 2.18
N GLY A 119 10.38 -4.73 1.74
CA GLY A 119 9.10 -4.46 2.41
C GLY A 119 9.02 -5.14 3.77
N ARG A 120 8.26 -4.56 4.71
CA ARG A 120 8.14 -5.12 6.06
C ARG A 120 7.29 -6.38 6.02
N PRO A 121 7.72 -7.51 6.60
CA PRO A 121 6.88 -8.69 6.77
C PRO A 121 5.62 -8.38 7.58
N GLY A 122 4.71 -9.34 7.66
CA GLY A 122 3.72 -9.33 8.74
C GLY A 122 4.44 -9.27 10.10
N CYS A 123 3.79 -8.69 11.09
CA CYS A 123 4.29 -8.45 12.45
C CYS A 123 5.29 -7.29 12.56
N GLU A 124 5.75 -6.75 11.44
CA GLU A 124 6.51 -5.49 11.36
C GLU A 124 5.64 -4.42 10.71
N TYR A 125 5.83 -3.18 11.14
CA TYR A 125 5.08 -2.02 10.67
C TYR A 125 5.95 -0.76 10.79
N GLN A 126 5.59 0.29 10.07
CA GLN A 126 6.22 1.59 10.26
C GLN A 126 5.94 2.05 11.70
N ALA A 127 6.94 2.08 12.59
CA ALA A 127 6.76 2.60 13.95
C ALA A 127 7.35 4.01 14.13
N ASP A 128 8.04 4.49 13.11
CA ASP A 128 8.78 5.75 13.08
C ASP A 128 8.34 6.56 11.84
N PRO A 129 7.98 7.85 11.98
CA PRO A 129 7.56 8.68 10.85
C PRO A 129 8.66 8.86 9.79
N GLU A 130 9.93 8.66 10.13
CA GLU A 130 11.08 8.75 9.21
C GLU A 130 11.38 7.43 8.49
N ASP A 131 10.81 6.30 8.94
CA ASP A 131 10.94 5.00 8.26
C ASP A 131 9.94 4.89 7.09
N VAL A 132 10.20 5.66 6.04
CA VAL A 132 9.24 5.92 4.94
C VAL A 132 9.55 5.17 3.65
N GLU A 133 10.74 4.59 3.54
CA GLU A 133 11.28 4.04 2.28
C GLU A 133 10.93 2.58 2.03
N ARG A 134 9.89 2.06 2.69
CA ARG A 134 9.46 0.66 2.58
C ARG A 134 8.24 0.52 1.68
N PHE A 135 7.90 -0.72 1.33
CA PHE A 135 6.75 -1.04 0.47
C PHE A 135 5.41 -1.03 1.23
N ASP A 136 5.38 -0.27 2.31
CA ASP A 136 4.23 -0.06 3.18
C ASP A 136 4.43 1.21 4.01
N THR A 137 3.30 1.77 4.41
CA THR A 137 3.19 2.81 5.42
C THR A 137 2.03 2.45 6.34
N THR A 138 1.75 3.31 7.30
CA THR A 138 0.56 3.23 8.15
C THR A 138 -0.23 4.53 8.05
N ILE A 139 -1.52 4.44 8.33
CA ILE A 139 -2.42 5.59 8.46
C ILE A 139 -3.28 5.44 9.71
N GLY A 140 -3.63 6.54 10.36
CA GLY A 140 -4.76 6.61 11.28
C GLY A 140 -6.08 6.65 10.50
N ILE A 141 -7.11 5.96 10.98
CA ILE A 141 -8.48 6.07 10.49
C ILE A 141 -9.11 7.32 11.10
N PRO A 142 -9.61 8.28 10.30
CA PRO A 142 -10.12 9.53 10.85
C PRO A 142 -11.28 9.32 11.83
N THR A 143 -11.26 10.06 12.93
CA THR A 143 -12.22 9.94 14.05
C THR A 143 -13.57 10.57 13.74
N ASN A 144 -13.66 11.38 12.68
CA ASN A 144 -14.88 12.06 12.26
C ASN A 144 -15.67 11.35 11.14
N LEU A 145 -15.26 10.15 10.74
CA LEU A 145 -16.00 9.42 9.72
C LEU A 145 -17.33 8.92 10.29
N ALA A 146 -18.39 9.00 9.49
CA ALA A 146 -19.64 8.32 9.80
C ALA A 146 -19.46 6.81 9.63
N ASP A 147 -20.26 6.03 10.37
CA ASP A 147 -20.31 4.59 10.16
C ASP A 147 -20.70 4.25 8.72
N GLY A 148 -19.95 3.34 8.09
CA GLY A 148 -20.24 2.94 6.73
C GLY A 148 -19.06 2.39 5.94
N TYR A 149 -19.30 2.19 4.65
CA TYR A 149 -18.27 1.72 3.74
C TYR A 149 -17.51 2.88 3.11
N TYR A 150 -16.19 2.72 3.04
CA TYR A 150 -15.27 3.65 2.42
C TYR A 150 -14.35 2.92 1.44
N SER A 151 -13.78 3.68 0.53
CA SER A 151 -12.78 3.22 -0.42
C SER A 151 -11.46 3.91 -0.14
N LEU A 152 -10.46 3.12 0.22
CA LEU A 152 -9.08 3.54 0.40
C LEU A 152 -8.33 3.33 -0.91
N GLN A 153 -7.79 4.39 -1.50
CA GLN A 153 -7.02 4.35 -2.74
C GLN A 153 -5.54 4.60 -2.46
N VAL A 154 -4.70 3.83 -3.14
CA VAL A 154 -3.28 4.12 -3.33
C VAL A 154 -3.05 4.43 -4.81
N SER A 155 -2.56 5.63 -5.10
CA SER A 155 -2.13 6.06 -6.44
C SER A 155 -0.61 6.13 -6.48
N MET A 156 0.03 5.29 -7.29
CA MET A 156 1.46 5.01 -7.24
C MET A 156 2.15 5.46 -8.52
N LEU A 157 3.25 6.17 -8.37
CA LEU A 157 4.27 6.39 -9.39
C LEU A 157 5.37 5.38 -9.14
N VAL A 158 5.62 4.48 -10.10
CA VAL A 158 6.54 3.35 -9.97
C VAL A 158 7.48 3.33 -11.16
N GLY A 159 8.79 3.48 -10.93
CA GLY A 159 9.80 3.51 -11.99
C GLY A 159 9.43 4.46 -13.14
N ASN A 160 9.74 4.08 -14.39
CA ASN A 160 9.43 4.87 -15.60
C ASN A 160 7.98 4.69 -16.11
N GLY A 161 7.10 4.07 -15.32
CA GLY A 161 5.72 3.77 -15.70
C GLY A 161 4.76 4.96 -15.54
N GLY A 162 3.48 4.73 -15.88
CA GLY A 162 2.39 5.65 -15.62
C GLY A 162 1.89 5.60 -14.17
N VAL A 163 0.74 6.24 -13.90
CA VAL A 163 0.09 6.18 -12.59
C VAL A 163 -0.67 4.85 -12.45
N TYR A 164 -0.36 4.08 -11.40
CA TYR A 164 -1.07 2.88 -11.02
C TYR A 164 -2.04 3.19 -9.88
N ASN A 165 -3.32 2.90 -10.04
CA ASN A 165 -4.30 3.07 -8.97
C ASN A 165 -4.76 1.71 -8.47
N SER A 166 -4.87 1.58 -7.15
CA SER A 166 -5.45 0.40 -6.51
C SER A 166 -6.29 0.81 -5.31
N CYS A 167 -7.44 0.17 -5.13
CA CYS A 167 -8.42 0.52 -4.12
C CYS A 167 -8.81 -0.68 -3.26
N GLY A 168 -9.03 -0.45 -1.97
CA GLY A 168 -9.49 -1.43 -1.00
C GLY A 168 -10.72 -0.92 -0.29
N LYS A 169 -11.61 -1.84 0.07
CA LYS A 169 -12.86 -1.50 0.74
C LYS A 169 -12.68 -1.65 2.23
N ILE A 170 -12.97 -0.59 2.97
CA ILE A 170 -12.99 -0.63 4.43
C ILE A 170 -14.41 -0.35 4.93
N LYS A 171 -14.75 -0.89 6.09
CA LYS A 171 -15.98 -0.59 6.82
C LYS A 171 -15.57 0.07 8.13
N VAL A 172 -15.93 1.33 8.29
CA VAL A 172 -15.61 2.16 9.46
C VAL A 172 -16.78 2.14 10.42
N THR A 173 -16.49 2.06 11.72
CA THR A 173 -17.47 2.19 12.82
C THR A 173 -16.93 3.08 13.94
N GLY A 174 -17.82 3.70 14.72
CA GLY A 174 -17.48 4.38 15.97
C GLY A 174 -16.96 5.82 15.82
N GLY A 175 -17.03 6.40 14.62
CA GLY A 175 -16.61 7.78 14.39
C GLY A 175 -17.73 8.80 14.67
N ASN A 176 -17.36 10.07 14.82
CA ASN A 176 -18.28 11.16 15.12
C ASN A 176 -18.31 12.21 13.99
N PRO A 177 -19.31 12.16 13.08
CA PRO A 177 -19.41 13.11 11.97
C PRO A 177 -19.76 14.54 12.38
N SER A 178 -20.01 14.82 13.66
CA SER A 178 -20.24 16.19 14.15
C SER A 178 -18.95 16.99 14.32
N TYR A 179 -17.78 16.37 14.27
CA TYR A 179 -16.51 17.08 14.42
C TYR A 179 -16.21 17.97 13.20
N ASN A 180 -15.79 19.21 13.48
CA ASN A 180 -15.33 20.14 12.46
C ASN A 180 -13.84 19.94 12.19
N CYS A 181 -13.54 19.18 11.14
CA CYS A 181 -12.18 18.77 10.80
C CYS A 181 -11.60 19.54 9.62
N TRP A 182 -12.19 20.68 9.28
CA TRP A 182 -11.72 21.50 8.19
C TRP A 182 -10.31 22.01 8.47
N SER A 183 -9.45 21.93 7.45
CA SER A 183 -8.06 22.35 7.55
C SER A 183 -7.56 22.91 6.22
N SER A 184 -6.90 24.07 6.26
CA SER A 184 -6.19 24.62 5.10
C SER A 184 -4.80 24.00 4.87
N ASN A 185 -4.31 23.17 5.81
CA ASN A 185 -3.03 22.49 5.68
C ASN A 185 -3.02 21.53 4.49
N ARG A 186 -1.86 21.43 3.85
CA ARG A 186 -1.62 20.44 2.79
C ARG A 186 -1.55 19.02 3.37
N PRO A 187 -1.79 17.98 2.56
CA PRO A 187 -1.59 16.60 3.00
C PRO A 187 -0.15 16.35 3.46
N VAL A 188 0.00 15.47 4.46
CA VAL A 188 1.31 15.05 4.98
C VAL A 188 2.15 14.48 3.84
N THR A 189 3.42 14.88 3.81
CA THR A 189 4.35 14.60 2.72
C THR A 189 5.65 14.09 3.27
N ASN A 190 6.02 12.87 2.89
CA ASN A 190 7.29 12.29 3.29
C ASN A 190 8.38 12.68 2.29
N LYS A 191 9.59 12.92 2.81
CA LYS A 191 10.77 13.15 1.98
C LYS A 191 11.30 11.80 1.51
N CYS A 192 11.11 11.52 0.23
CA CYS A 192 11.58 10.27 -0.36
C CYS A 192 12.98 10.41 -0.95
N LEU A 193 13.74 9.32 -0.90
CA LEU A 193 14.92 9.13 -1.73
C LEU A 193 14.54 9.35 -3.20
N ARG A 194 15.50 9.86 -3.96
CA ARG A 194 15.28 10.13 -5.38
C ARG A 194 15.00 8.82 -6.10
N SER A 195 13.81 8.71 -6.67
CA SER A 195 13.46 7.64 -7.58
C SER A 195 13.76 8.04 -9.04
N GLY A 196 14.07 7.05 -9.87
CA GLY A 196 13.81 7.18 -11.31
C GLY A 196 12.30 7.24 -11.57
N GLY A 197 11.87 7.92 -12.62
CA GLY A 197 10.44 8.01 -12.99
C GLY A 197 9.83 9.40 -13.03
N PRO A 198 8.50 9.49 -13.20
CA PRO A 198 7.77 10.74 -13.22
C PRO A 198 7.89 11.52 -11.89
N ALA A 199 7.83 12.85 -11.99
CA ALA A 199 7.86 13.71 -10.81
C ALA A 199 6.61 13.49 -9.93
N ARG A 200 6.79 13.64 -8.62
CA ARG A 200 5.71 13.56 -7.61
C ARG A 200 4.50 14.44 -7.95
N SER A 201 4.73 15.58 -8.59
CA SER A 201 3.71 16.53 -9.04
C SER A 201 2.62 15.87 -9.91
N VAL A 202 2.91 14.76 -10.58
CA VAL A 202 1.93 14.00 -11.39
C VAL A 202 0.75 13.50 -10.54
N ILE A 203 0.98 13.07 -9.30
CA ILE A 203 -0.09 12.61 -8.39
C ILE A 203 -0.47 13.64 -7.33
N GLU A 204 0.38 14.64 -7.09
CA GLU A 204 0.18 15.70 -6.08
C GLU A 204 -0.60 16.91 -6.64
N SER A 205 -0.49 17.21 -7.93
CA SER A 205 -1.09 18.43 -8.50
C SER A 205 -2.62 18.46 -8.38
N GLY A 206 -3.14 19.56 -7.85
CA GLY A 206 -4.57 19.78 -7.63
C GLY A 206 -5.17 18.86 -6.57
N THR A 207 -4.36 18.38 -5.62
CA THR A 207 -4.84 17.62 -4.46
C THR A 207 -5.08 18.52 -3.25
N LYS A 208 -5.96 18.07 -2.36
CA LYS A 208 -6.27 18.70 -1.07
C LYS A 208 -6.26 17.65 0.02
N ARG A 209 -5.95 18.10 1.24
CA ARG A 209 -6.17 17.29 2.42
C ARG A 209 -7.67 17.12 2.61
N GLY A 210 -8.11 15.90 2.93
CA GLY A 210 -9.49 15.70 3.35
C GLY A 210 -9.77 16.36 4.70
N ASP A 211 -11.03 16.69 4.95
CA ASP A 211 -11.51 17.23 6.23
C ASP A 211 -11.56 16.10 7.27
N PHE A 212 -10.37 15.69 7.74
CA PHE A 212 -10.15 14.54 8.62
C PHE A 212 -9.59 14.99 9.97
N CYS A 213 -10.25 14.55 11.04
CA CYS A 213 -9.73 14.58 12.40
C CYS A 213 -9.07 13.25 12.73
N TYR A 214 -7.98 13.30 13.49
CA TYR A 214 -7.29 12.09 13.94
C TYR A 214 -7.28 11.97 15.48
N GLY A 215 -7.55 13.06 16.21
CA GLY A 215 -7.72 13.01 17.65
C GLY A 215 -9.09 12.47 18.05
N LEU A 216 -9.14 11.68 19.13
CA LEU A 216 -10.39 11.15 19.70
C LEU A 216 -11.32 12.25 20.24
N ASP A 217 -10.76 13.43 20.53
CA ASP A 217 -11.49 14.63 20.97
C ASP A 217 -12.04 15.47 19.79
N GLY A 218 -11.86 15.01 18.55
CA GLY A 218 -12.20 15.77 17.35
C GLY A 218 -11.17 16.83 16.98
N SER A 219 -9.96 16.76 17.55
CA SER A 219 -8.84 17.58 17.07
C SER A 219 -8.37 17.12 15.69
N ILE A 220 -7.99 18.10 14.87
CA ILE A 220 -7.56 17.90 13.48
C ILE A 220 -6.41 16.89 13.39
N GLY A 221 -5.43 16.96 14.30
CA GLY A 221 -4.29 16.04 14.39
C GLY A 221 -3.52 15.84 13.08
N THR A 222 -2.70 14.80 13.05
CA THR A 222 -2.02 14.26 11.88
C THR A 222 -2.35 12.78 11.71
N VAL A 223 -2.27 12.31 10.45
CA VAL A 223 -2.49 10.91 10.09
C VAL A 223 -1.52 9.93 10.78
N ASP A 224 -0.41 10.44 11.32
CA ASP A 224 0.65 9.69 11.97
C ASP A 224 0.76 10.03 13.48
N ASP A 225 -0.22 10.68 14.11
CA ASP A 225 -0.14 11.04 15.54
C ASP A 225 0.08 9.81 16.44
N ASN A 226 -0.46 8.66 16.05
CA ASN A 226 -0.32 7.38 16.74
C ASN A 226 0.67 6.44 16.04
N ILE A 227 1.76 6.98 15.47
CA ILE A 227 2.75 6.20 14.69
C ILE A 227 3.45 5.09 15.51
N SER A 228 3.36 5.08 16.83
CA SER A 228 3.88 3.99 17.67
C SER A 228 2.94 2.79 17.75
N ASP A 229 1.64 3.00 17.54
CA ASP A 229 0.61 2.02 17.88
C ASP A 229 0.59 0.84 16.93
N VAL A 230 0.22 -0.33 17.41
CA VAL A 230 0.21 -1.52 16.55
C VAL A 230 -0.97 -1.43 15.59
N PRO A 231 -0.78 -1.49 14.25
CA PRO A 231 -1.89 -1.46 13.32
C PRO A 231 -2.79 -2.68 13.47
N ILE A 232 -4.09 -2.52 13.23
CA ILE A 232 -5.12 -3.57 13.38
C ILE A 232 -4.97 -4.73 12.39
N ASN A 233 -4.19 -4.51 11.34
CA ASN A 233 -3.84 -5.50 10.33
C ASN A 233 -2.31 -5.71 10.26
N VAL A 234 -1.61 -5.62 11.41
CA VAL A 234 -0.15 -5.80 11.50
C VAL A 234 0.31 -7.14 10.93
N GLU A 235 -0.55 -8.15 10.96
CA GLU A 235 -0.30 -9.46 10.38
C GLU A 235 -0.30 -9.46 8.85
N CYS A 236 -0.74 -8.39 8.20
CA CYS A 236 -0.71 -8.24 6.76
C CYS A 236 0.74 -8.08 6.23
N ASP A 237 1.13 -8.97 5.32
CA ASP A 237 2.45 -9.03 4.72
C ASP A 237 2.43 -8.47 3.27
N PRO A 238 2.84 -7.20 3.06
CA PRO A 238 2.76 -6.54 1.76
C PRO A 238 3.65 -7.16 0.68
N ARG A 239 4.60 -8.02 1.05
CA ARG A 239 5.60 -8.60 0.15
C ARG A 239 5.06 -9.62 -0.85
N VAL A 240 3.81 -10.07 -0.70
CA VAL A 240 3.04 -11.00 -1.56
C VAL A 240 3.85 -11.86 -2.55
N ALA A 241 3.92 -13.17 -2.26
CA ALA A 241 4.36 -14.30 -3.10
C ALA A 241 5.48 -14.07 -4.16
N CYS A 242 6.62 -14.71 -3.90
CA CYS A 242 7.77 -14.88 -4.80
C CYS A 242 7.47 -15.34 -6.24
N SER A 243 6.26 -15.85 -6.52
CA SER A 243 5.78 -16.10 -7.89
C SER A 243 5.74 -14.83 -8.75
N GLN A 244 5.71 -13.64 -8.15
CA GLN A 244 5.75 -12.34 -8.85
C GLN A 244 7.18 -11.82 -9.06
N SER A 245 8.18 -12.55 -8.57
CA SER A 245 9.59 -12.21 -8.76
C SER A 245 10.06 -12.53 -10.17
N THR A 246 10.92 -11.66 -10.71
CA THR A 246 11.70 -11.95 -11.94
C THR A 246 12.64 -13.15 -11.76
N ASN A 247 12.96 -13.52 -10.52
CA ASN A 247 13.73 -14.73 -10.20
C ASN A 247 13.13 -15.46 -9.00
N THR A 248 12.08 -16.24 -9.26
CA THR A 248 11.32 -16.99 -8.26
C THR A 248 12.18 -17.95 -7.42
N ALA A 249 13.16 -18.64 -8.02
CA ALA A 249 14.03 -19.56 -7.29
C ALA A 249 14.93 -18.83 -6.29
N LEU A 250 15.57 -17.75 -6.73
CA LEU A 250 16.36 -16.87 -5.86
C LEU A 250 15.50 -16.27 -4.75
N CYS A 251 14.27 -15.89 -5.07
CA CYS A 251 13.31 -15.34 -4.15
C CYS A 251 12.98 -16.29 -3.01
N TYR A 252 12.59 -17.53 -3.29
CA TYR A 252 12.29 -18.52 -2.25
C TYR A 252 13.51 -18.90 -1.43
N ARG A 253 14.70 -18.89 -2.04
CA ARG A 253 15.96 -19.13 -1.33
C ARG A 253 16.28 -18.00 -0.35
N ASP A 254 16.18 -16.75 -0.78
CA ASP A 254 16.47 -15.58 0.03
C ASP A 254 15.35 -15.33 1.07
N PHE A 255 14.11 -15.79 0.81
CA PHE A 255 12.95 -15.65 1.70
C PHE A 255 12.11 -16.92 1.84
N PRO A 256 12.57 -17.92 2.61
CA PRO A 256 11.86 -19.19 2.76
C PRO A 256 10.46 -19.06 3.37
N SER A 257 10.21 -18.04 4.21
CA SER A 257 8.88 -17.77 4.79
C SER A 257 7.82 -17.43 3.75
N MET A 258 8.23 -16.92 2.58
CA MET A 258 7.32 -16.61 1.48
C MET A 258 6.74 -17.86 0.83
N ALA A 259 7.40 -19.02 0.96
CA ALA A 259 6.88 -20.30 0.50
C ALA A 259 5.67 -20.77 1.33
N LYS A 260 5.45 -20.23 2.53
CA LYS A 260 4.26 -20.52 3.36
C LYS A 260 3.10 -19.57 3.08
N ILE A 261 3.38 -18.36 2.58
CA ILE A 261 2.34 -17.47 2.02
C ILE A 261 1.84 -18.02 0.67
N MET A 262 2.69 -18.81 0.00
CA MET A 262 2.29 -19.61 -1.16
C MET A 262 1.37 -20.76 -0.75
N THR A 263 0.08 -20.65 -1.10
CA THR A 263 -0.63 -21.70 -1.86
C THR A 263 -2.11 -21.40 -2.11
N ALA A 264 -2.78 -20.49 -1.39
CA ALA A 264 -4.24 -20.40 -1.56
C ALA A 264 -4.92 -19.08 -1.18
N SER A 265 -4.24 -18.16 -0.49
CA SER A 265 -4.97 -17.06 0.11
C SER A 265 -4.91 -15.80 -0.73
N ARG A 266 -6.08 -15.32 -1.13
CA ARG A 266 -6.37 -13.91 -1.44
C ARG A 266 -6.08 -12.96 -0.25
N ASN A 267 -5.32 -13.42 0.75
CA ASN A 267 -5.16 -12.88 2.08
C ASN A 267 -3.68 -13.00 2.49
N PRO A 268 -2.92 -11.89 2.49
CA PRO A 268 -1.49 -11.88 2.80
C PRO A 268 -1.19 -11.91 4.32
N ARG A 269 -2.10 -12.43 5.14
CA ARG A 269 -1.96 -12.44 6.61
C ARG A 269 -1.02 -13.54 7.10
N GLN A 270 -0.10 -13.18 7.98
CA GLN A 270 0.83 -14.06 8.67
C GLN A 270 0.18 -14.64 9.94
N PRO A 271 0.04 -15.96 10.08
CA PRO A 271 -0.62 -16.56 11.23
C PRO A 271 0.21 -16.48 12.52
N ASN A 272 1.50 -16.16 12.42
CA ASN A 272 2.47 -16.18 13.51
C ASN A 272 2.74 -14.81 14.13
N CYS A 273 2.00 -13.77 13.75
CA CYS A 273 2.06 -12.52 14.49
C CYS A 273 1.49 -12.74 15.88
N ARG A 274 2.33 -12.53 16.91
CA ARG A 274 1.91 -12.69 18.30
C ARG A 274 0.65 -11.85 18.49
N SER A 275 -0.43 -12.51 18.89
CA SER A 275 -1.69 -11.86 19.23
C SER A 275 -1.45 -10.69 20.18
N TYR A 276 -2.18 -9.59 19.97
CA TYR A 276 -2.19 -8.29 20.66
C TYR A 276 -1.91 -8.29 22.18
N ASN A 277 -2.08 -9.40 22.88
CA ASN A 277 -1.96 -9.52 24.34
C ASN A 277 -0.53 -9.60 24.92
N THR A 278 0.54 -9.37 24.14
CA THR A 278 1.92 -9.49 24.66
C THR A 278 2.89 -8.42 24.21
N LEU A 279 2.44 -7.38 23.50
CA LEU A 279 3.30 -6.23 23.21
C LEU A 279 3.28 -5.31 24.44
N PRO A 280 4.44 -4.96 25.02
CA PRO A 280 4.48 -4.01 26.12
C PRO A 280 3.90 -2.69 25.62
N VAL A 281 2.83 -2.24 26.27
CA VAL A 281 2.40 -0.84 26.20
C VAL A 281 3.60 -0.01 26.62
N ILE A 282 4.26 0.65 25.66
CA ILE A 282 5.28 1.64 26.00
C ILE A 282 4.50 2.85 26.50
N SER A 283 4.26 2.88 27.81
CA SER A 283 3.79 4.08 28.48
C SER A 283 4.89 5.15 28.41
N LYS A 284 4.61 6.27 27.74
CA LYS A 284 4.73 7.63 28.29
C LYS A 284 4.39 8.69 27.25
#